data_AF-A0AAE6RLB5-F1
#
_entry.id   AF-A0AAE6RLB5-F1
#
_cell.length_a   1.000
_cell.length_b   1.000
_cell.length_c   1.000
_cell.angle_alpha   90.00
_cell.angle_beta   90.00
_cell.angle_gamma   90.00
#
_symmetry.space_group_name_H-M   'P 1'
#
loop_
_entity.id
_entity.type
_entity.pdbx_description
1 polymer ?
#
loop_
_entity_poly.entity_id
_entity_poly.type
_entity_poly.pdbx_seq_one_letter_code
_entity_poly.pdbx_strand_id
1 'polypeptide(L)'
;MTTVVRRIKDVTQPRGGYINPKSMAMIQLDDGRPSPLDHKVENIHASLVGMAVDYLTRLATGADPQEAFAISIRGAASIGRAELATAEAEVASLVAGKVDSYAILSACKLAGYDVGYRVGPTMYNPDARTKPDRITTDHIAAMVERSLAFFRSYGPVTLGGFTFPGGYSDVVTAGDGDFLTTDTLWDFKVSVSGPTKDHTLQVLMYLLMGLRSGQPEFESVTHLGVFNPRLNTVYRIALADVPADVVATVSRDVIGY
;
A
#
# COMPACT_ATOMS: atom_id res chain seq x y z
N MET A 1 -0.19 14.92 13.97
CA MET A 1 0.54 13.74 13.45
C MET A 1 0.97 14.05 12.03
N THR A 2 2.26 13.89 11.72
CA THR A 2 2.78 14.11 10.36
C THR A 2 3.13 12.75 9.76
N THR A 3 2.34 12.30 8.79
CA THR A 3 2.58 11.02 8.10
C THR A 3 3.70 11.16 7.07
N VAL A 4 4.33 10.04 6.66
CA VAL A 4 5.29 10.03 5.54
C VAL A 4 4.69 10.68 4.29
N VAL A 5 3.46 10.28 3.90
CA VAL A 5 2.76 10.85 2.74
C VAL A 5 2.52 12.36 2.90
N ARG A 6 2.24 12.84 4.13
CA ARG A 6 2.10 14.27 4.39
C ARG A 6 3.44 14.99 4.25
N ARG A 7 4.50 14.45 4.86
CA ARG A 7 5.86 15.02 4.82
C ARG A 7 6.36 15.17 3.39
N ILE A 8 6.13 14.17 2.53
CA ILE A 8 6.51 14.19 1.11
C ILE A 8 5.91 15.39 0.38
N LYS A 9 4.68 15.81 0.73
CA LYS A 9 4.02 16.98 0.14
C LYS A 9 4.56 18.30 0.68
N ASP A 10 5.08 18.30 1.90
CA ASP A 10 5.60 19.50 2.56
C ASP A 10 7.08 19.78 2.19
N VAL A 11 7.79 18.81 1.59
CA VAL A 11 9.18 18.98 1.13
C VAL A 11 9.29 19.26 -0.36
N THR A 12 10.18 20.20 -0.72
CA THR A 12 10.51 20.44 -2.13
C THR A 12 11.53 19.44 -2.61
N GLN A 13 11.17 18.65 -3.61
CA GLN A 13 12.07 17.68 -4.24
C GLN A 13 12.83 18.32 -5.42
N PRO A 14 14.04 17.84 -5.74
CA PRO A 14 14.75 18.24 -6.95
C PRO A 14 13.95 17.89 -8.21
N ARG A 15 14.29 18.51 -9.33
CA ARG A 15 13.65 18.21 -10.62
C ARG A 15 13.84 16.72 -10.96
N GLY A 16 12.74 16.00 -11.10
CA GLY A 16 12.74 14.56 -11.35
C GLY A 16 12.64 13.69 -10.08
N GLY A 17 12.73 14.27 -8.88
CA GLY A 17 12.72 13.54 -7.61
C GLY A 17 14.11 13.19 -7.11
N TYR A 18 14.19 12.85 -5.82
CA TYR A 18 15.41 12.30 -5.21
C TYR A 18 15.84 10.99 -5.89
N ILE A 19 14.86 10.13 -6.18
CA ILE A 19 15.01 9.00 -7.10
C ILE A 19 14.09 9.27 -8.28
N ASN A 20 14.64 9.33 -9.48
CA ASN A 20 13.84 9.54 -10.68
C ASN A 20 13.07 8.25 -11.02
N PRO A 21 11.73 8.26 -11.15
CA PRO A 21 10.98 7.05 -11.50
C PRO A 21 11.44 6.40 -12.80
N LYS A 22 12.01 7.16 -13.73
CA LYS A 22 12.55 6.64 -15.00
C LYS A 22 13.87 5.88 -14.86
N SER A 23 14.56 5.98 -13.73
CA SER A 23 15.77 5.18 -13.46
C SER A 23 15.45 3.81 -12.87
N MET A 24 14.18 3.54 -12.52
CA MET A 24 13.77 2.20 -12.09
C MET A 24 13.67 1.27 -13.30
N ALA A 25 14.19 0.05 -13.16
CA ALA A 25 13.95 -1.01 -14.13
C ALA A 25 12.44 -1.31 -14.17
N MET A 26 11.86 -1.28 -15.38
CA MET A 26 10.45 -1.54 -15.61
C MET A 26 10.29 -2.92 -16.25
N ILE A 27 9.47 -3.77 -15.65
CA ILE A 27 9.10 -5.08 -16.20
C ILE A 27 7.58 -5.14 -16.31
N GLN A 28 7.08 -5.21 -17.54
CA GLN A 28 5.67 -5.48 -17.81
C GLN A 28 5.42 -6.99 -17.69
N LEU A 29 4.54 -7.38 -16.78
CA LEU A 29 4.06 -8.75 -16.67
C LEU A 29 2.83 -8.95 -17.58
N ASP A 30 2.57 -10.20 -17.95
CA ASP A 30 1.45 -10.58 -18.80
C ASP A 30 0.61 -11.67 -18.13
N ASP A 31 -0.69 -11.44 -18.09
CA ASP A 31 -1.70 -12.37 -17.60
C ASP A 31 -2.82 -12.63 -18.64
N GLY A 32 -2.60 -12.22 -19.89
CA GLY A 32 -3.56 -12.34 -20.99
C GLY A 32 -4.76 -11.38 -20.89
N ARG A 33 -4.76 -10.46 -19.91
CA ARG A 33 -5.84 -9.47 -19.70
C ARG A 33 -5.40 -8.08 -20.16
N PRO A 34 -6.35 -7.16 -20.38
CA PRO A 34 -6.02 -5.76 -20.63
C PRO A 34 -5.11 -5.18 -19.54
N SER A 35 -4.16 -4.36 -19.97
CA SER A 35 -3.30 -3.58 -19.08
C SER A 35 -3.10 -2.16 -19.64
N PRO A 36 -3.56 -1.11 -18.93
CA PRO A 36 -4.29 -1.15 -17.65
C PRO A 36 -5.67 -1.81 -17.75
N LEU A 37 -6.16 -2.34 -16.62
CA LEU A 37 -7.60 -2.56 -16.44
C LEU A 37 -8.31 -1.20 -16.40
N ASP A 38 -9.34 -1.00 -17.22
CA ASP A 38 -9.99 0.30 -17.39
C ASP A 38 -10.80 0.69 -16.16
N HIS A 39 -10.26 1.61 -15.37
CA HIS A 39 -10.95 2.15 -14.20
C HIS A 39 -12.23 2.94 -14.51
N LYS A 40 -12.46 3.40 -15.75
CA LYS A 40 -13.62 4.24 -16.08
C LYS A 40 -14.94 3.46 -16.09
N VAL A 41 -14.87 2.14 -16.20
CA VAL A 41 -16.03 1.24 -16.14
C VAL A 41 -16.27 0.69 -14.74
N GLU A 42 -15.43 1.04 -13.76
CA GLU A 42 -15.63 0.69 -12.35
C GLU A 42 -16.63 1.64 -11.71
N ASN A 43 -17.36 1.13 -10.72
CA ASN A 43 -18.51 1.84 -10.16
C ASN A 43 -18.30 2.38 -8.75
N ILE A 44 -17.10 2.21 -8.19
CA ILE A 44 -16.65 2.78 -6.91
C ILE A 44 -15.37 3.59 -7.12
N HIS A 45 -15.03 4.44 -6.14
CA HIS A 45 -13.88 5.33 -6.25
C HIS A 45 -12.54 4.56 -6.30
N ALA A 46 -11.59 5.03 -7.10
CA ALA A 46 -10.30 4.35 -7.32
C ALA A 46 -9.50 4.13 -6.02
N SER A 47 -9.61 5.03 -5.04
CA SER A 47 -8.97 4.84 -3.73
C SER A 47 -9.54 3.64 -2.96
N LEU A 48 -10.84 3.40 -3.08
CA LEU A 48 -11.50 2.26 -2.44
C LEU A 48 -11.07 0.95 -3.10
N VAL A 49 -10.97 0.95 -4.44
CA VAL A 49 -10.41 -0.18 -5.19
C VAL A 49 -8.98 -0.48 -4.76
N GLY A 50 -8.14 0.56 -4.62
CA GLY A 50 -6.75 0.41 -4.18
C GLY A 50 -6.63 -0.23 -2.80
N MET A 51 -7.38 0.25 -1.81
CA MET A 51 -7.38 -0.32 -0.46
C MET A 51 -7.94 -1.73 -0.43
N ALA A 52 -9.02 -2.01 -1.16
CA ALA A 52 -9.58 -3.36 -1.25
C ALA A 52 -8.55 -4.35 -1.84
N VAL A 53 -7.83 -3.97 -2.90
CA VAL A 53 -6.77 -4.79 -3.49
C VAL A 53 -5.62 -5.03 -2.51
N ASP A 54 -5.19 -4.02 -1.73
CA ASP A 54 -4.16 -4.18 -0.70
C ASP A 54 -4.60 -5.19 0.39
N TYR A 55 -5.77 -4.97 1.00
CA TYR A 55 -6.27 -5.86 2.06
C TYR A 55 -6.51 -7.28 1.58
N LEU A 56 -7.07 -7.45 0.38
CA LEU A 56 -7.28 -8.77 -0.21
C LEU A 56 -5.97 -9.43 -0.62
N THR A 57 -4.96 -8.66 -1.02
CA THR A 57 -3.62 -9.20 -1.28
C THR A 57 -3.02 -9.77 0.00
N ARG A 58 -3.10 -9.04 1.13
CA ARG A 58 -2.65 -9.51 2.45
C ARG A 58 -3.39 -10.77 2.87
N LEU A 59 -4.72 -10.74 2.78
CA LEU A 59 -5.57 -11.90 3.08
C LEU A 59 -5.19 -13.11 2.21
N ALA A 60 -5.02 -12.91 0.91
CA ALA A 60 -4.65 -13.97 -0.03
C ALA A 60 -3.27 -14.57 0.24
N THR A 61 -2.34 -13.79 0.78
CA THR A 61 -1.02 -14.27 1.24
C THR A 61 -1.05 -14.94 2.62
N GLY A 62 -2.23 -15.06 3.23
CA GLY A 62 -2.44 -15.80 4.48
C GLY A 62 -2.38 -14.96 5.75
N ALA A 63 -2.41 -13.62 5.65
CA ALA A 63 -2.51 -12.75 6.82
C ALA A 63 -3.83 -12.99 7.57
N ASP A 64 -3.80 -12.83 8.89
CA ASP A 64 -5.00 -12.87 9.71
C ASP A 64 -5.98 -11.75 9.30
N PRO A 65 -7.29 -12.02 9.18
CA PRO A 65 -8.26 -10.99 8.80
C PRO A 65 -8.26 -9.76 9.72
N GLN A 66 -8.07 -9.91 11.02
CA GLN A 66 -8.03 -8.78 11.96
C GLN A 66 -6.81 -7.89 11.69
N GLU A 67 -5.67 -8.49 11.37
CA GLU A 67 -4.45 -7.75 11.01
C GLU A 67 -4.58 -7.07 9.65
N ALA A 68 -5.07 -7.80 8.63
CA ALA A 68 -5.23 -7.29 7.28
C ALA A 68 -6.17 -6.07 7.23
N PHE A 69 -7.24 -6.08 8.02
CA PHE A 69 -8.25 -5.02 8.07
C PHE A 69 -8.15 -4.11 9.31
N ALA A 70 -7.01 -4.12 10.02
CA ALA A 70 -6.84 -3.39 11.28
C ALA A 70 -7.13 -1.88 11.14
N ILE A 71 -6.78 -1.26 10.01
CA ILE A 71 -7.05 0.16 9.75
C ILE A 71 -8.54 0.42 9.58
N SER A 72 -9.25 -0.44 8.84
CA SER A 72 -10.70 -0.34 8.67
C SER A 72 -11.43 -0.50 10.01
N ILE A 73 -10.99 -1.44 10.88
CA ILE A 73 -11.54 -1.63 12.22
C ILE A 73 -11.33 -0.38 13.08
N ARG A 74 -10.11 0.19 13.10
CA ARG A 74 -9.81 1.44 13.81
C ARG A 74 -10.65 2.61 13.29
N GLY A 75 -10.86 2.66 11.98
CA GLY A 75 -11.71 3.66 11.33
C GLY A 75 -13.16 3.54 11.79
N ALA A 76 -13.71 2.32 11.77
CA ALA A 76 -15.05 2.03 12.23
C ALA A 76 -15.23 2.36 13.72
N ALA A 77 -14.27 1.99 14.56
CA ALA A 77 -14.25 2.34 15.99
C ALA A 77 -14.25 3.85 16.23
N SER A 78 -13.55 4.61 15.38
CA SER A 78 -13.50 6.07 15.46
C SER A 78 -14.83 6.71 15.06
N ILE A 79 -15.57 6.09 14.14
CA ILE A 79 -16.87 6.56 13.66
C ILE A 79 -17.97 6.28 14.70
N GLY A 80 -18.06 5.04 15.20
CA GLY A 80 -19.12 4.67 16.13
C GLY A 80 -19.19 3.19 16.46
N ARG A 81 -19.94 2.86 17.53
CA ARG A 81 -20.11 1.47 18.00
C ARG A 81 -20.85 0.58 16.99
N ALA A 82 -21.78 1.15 16.22
CA ALA A 82 -22.55 0.40 15.23
C ALA A 82 -21.69 -0.01 14.02
N GLU A 83 -20.86 0.92 13.57
CA GLU A 83 -19.89 0.71 12.48
C GLU A 83 -18.82 -0.29 12.91
N LEU A 84 -18.31 -0.18 14.14
CA LEU A 84 -17.36 -1.15 14.69
C LEU A 84 -17.94 -2.56 14.71
N ALA A 85 -19.15 -2.75 15.27
CA ALA A 85 -19.80 -4.05 15.31
C ALA A 85 -20.03 -4.63 13.90
N THR A 86 -20.35 -3.77 12.93
CA THR A 86 -20.48 -4.16 11.53
C THR A 86 -19.14 -4.59 10.95
N ALA A 87 -18.08 -3.82 11.17
CA ALA A 87 -16.74 -4.15 10.68
C ALA A 87 -16.22 -5.47 11.27
N GLU A 88 -16.37 -5.67 12.58
CA GLU A 88 -15.97 -6.90 13.28
C GLU A 88 -16.72 -8.13 12.75
N ALA A 89 -18.03 -8.00 12.48
CA ALA A 89 -18.82 -9.10 11.91
C ALA A 89 -18.39 -9.47 10.48
N GLU A 90 -18.08 -8.48 9.64
CA GLU A 90 -17.53 -8.73 8.30
C GLU A 90 -16.16 -9.42 8.39
N VAL A 91 -15.25 -8.89 9.22
CA VAL A 91 -13.90 -9.45 9.38
C VAL A 91 -13.94 -10.87 9.94
N ALA A 92 -14.82 -11.16 10.90
CA ALA A 92 -14.98 -12.50 11.48
C ALA A 92 -15.46 -13.56 10.47
N SER A 93 -16.04 -13.13 9.35
CA SER A 93 -16.52 -14.01 8.28
C SER A 93 -15.47 -14.23 7.17
N LEU A 94 -14.36 -13.49 7.20
CA LEU A 94 -13.26 -13.64 6.26
C LEU A 94 -12.33 -14.79 6.69
N VAL A 95 -11.70 -15.42 5.70
CA VAL A 95 -10.79 -16.55 5.92
C VAL A 95 -9.47 -16.26 5.24
N ALA A 96 -8.37 -16.37 6.00
CA ALA A 96 -7.02 -16.22 5.47
C ALA A 96 -6.79 -17.18 4.27
N GLY A 97 -6.15 -16.68 3.22
CA GLY A 97 -5.89 -17.39 1.97
C GLY A 97 -7.09 -17.51 1.03
N LYS A 98 -8.29 -17.06 1.42
CA LYS A 98 -9.52 -17.19 0.61
C LYS A 98 -10.00 -15.83 0.11
N VAL A 99 -9.97 -15.64 -1.21
CA VAL A 99 -10.55 -14.46 -1.88
C VAL A 99 -11.66 -14.90 -2.81
N ASP A 100 -12.89 -14.85 -2.31
CA ASP A 100 -14.11 -15.09 -3.08
C ASP A 100 -14.93 -13.80 -3.24
N SER A 101 -16.08 -13.87 -3.90
CA SER A 101 -16.94 -12.69 -4.10
C SER A 101 -17.41 -12.06 -2.79
N TYR A 102 -17.59 -12.85 -1.72
CA TYR A 102 -17.92 -12.32 -0.40
C TYR A 102 -16.76 -11.49 0.14
N ALA A 103 -15.54 -12.04 0.11
CA ALA A 103 -14.34 -11.31 0.56
C ALA A 103 -14.16 -9.98 -0.19
N ILE A 104 -14.40 -9.94 -1.51
CA ILE A 104 -14.27 -8.70 -2.29
C ILE A 104 -15.31 -7.66 -1.88
N LEU A 105 -16.57 -8.07 -1.69
CA LEU A 105 -17.65 -7.18 -1.23
C LEU A 105 -17.35 -6.63 0.17
N SER A 106 -16.94 -7.50 1.10
CA SER A 106 -16.58 -7.10 2.46
C SER A 106 -15.35 -6.19 2.48
N ALA A 107 -14.32 -6.45 1.67
CA ALA A 107 -13.15 -5.59 1.59
C ALA A 107 -13.48 -4.19 1.10
N CYS A 108 -14.34 -4.05 0.09
CA CYS A 108 -14.79 -2.74 -0.39
C CYS A 108 -15.60 -1.99 0.67
N LYS A 109 -16.45 -2.70 1.43
CA LYS A 109 -17.22 -2.11 2.54
C LYS A 109 -16.29 -1.66 3.67
N LEU A 110 -15.41 -2.54 4.13
CA LEU A 110 -14.46 -2.29 5.23
C LEU A 110 -13.53 -1.12 4.90
N ALA A 111 -12.99 -1.08 3.68
CA ALA A 111 -12.16 0.01 3.20
C ALA A 111 -12.88 1.38 3.20
N GLY A 112 -14.22 1.41 3.25
CA GLY A 112 -14.99 2.64 3.43
C GLY A 112 -14.81 3.27 4.82
N TYR A 113 -14.46 2.47 5.84
CA TYR A 113 -14.25 2.96 7.21
C TYR A 113 -12.88 3.60 7.43
N ASP A 114 -11.89 3.34 6.56
CA ASP A 114 -10.53 3.88 6.66
C ASP A 114 -10.50 5.40 6.84
N VAL A 115 -11.44 6.12 6.20
CA VAL A 115 -11.55 7.58 6.31
C VAL A 115 -11.69 8.03 7.77
N GLY A 116 -12.38 7.25 8.62
CA GLY A 116 -12.57 7.55 10.03
C GLY A 116 -11.25 7.62 10.80
N TYR A 117 -10.27 6.78 10.44
CA TYR A 117 -8.95 6.76 11.04
C TYR A 117 -7.95 7.69 10.33
N ARG A 118 -7.94 7.66 8.99
CA ARG A 118 -6.92 8.33 8.18
C ARG A 118 -7.16 9.84 8.03
N VAL A 119 -8.41 10.29 8.12
CA VAL A 119 -8.79 11.70 7.95
C VAL A 119 -9.56 12.21 9.17
N GLY A 120 -10.51 11.42 9.66
CA GLY A 120 -11.30 11.71 10.85
C GLY A 120 -12.76 11.25 10.68
N PRO A 121 -13.45 10.92 11.77
CA PRO A 121 -14.78 10.32 11.73
C PRO A 121 -15.85 11.24 11.13
N THR A 122 -15.67 12.55 11.17
CA THR A 122 -16.60 13.53 10.57
C THR A 122 -16.61 13.50 9.04
N MET A 123 -15.60 12.91 8.42
CA MET A 123 -15.49 12.75 6.96
C MET A 123 -16.11 11.43 6.47
N TYR A 124 -16.55 10.56 7.38
CA TYR A 124 -17.25 9.35 7.01
C TYR A 124 -18.62 9.71 6.42
N ASN A 125 -18.91 9.12 5.27
CA ASN A 125 -20.20 9.26 4.60
C ASN A 125 -20.85 7.86 4.51
N PRO A 126 -21.92 7.57 5.29
CA PRO A 126 -22.60 6.29 5.23
C PRO A 126 -23.28 6.02 3.87
N ASP A 127 -23.57 7.06 3.10
CA ASP A 127 -24.17 6.97 1.77
C ASP A 127 -23.12 6.81 0.66
N ALA A 128 -21.82 6.78 1.01
CA ALA A 128 -20.76 6.54 0.04
C ALA A 128 -20.95 5.19 -0.64
N ARG A 129 -20.83 5.16 -1.96
CA ARG A 129 -20.97 3.94 -2.74
C ARG A 129 -19.75 3.04 -2.54
N THR A 130 -19.90 2.03 -1.69
CA THR A 130 -18.87 1.02 -1.39
C THR A 130 -19.17 -0.35 -1.99
N LYS A 131 -20.37 -0.56 -2.54
CA LYS A 131 -20.77 -1.84 -3.14
C LYS A 131 -20.30 -1.93 -4.61
N PRO A 132 -19.29 -2.76 -4.93
CA PRO A 132 -18.87 -2.97 -6.31
C PRO A 132 -19.93 -3.73 -7.11
N ASP A 133 -19.99 -3.48 -8.42
CA ASP A 133 -20.68 -4.37 -9.37
C ASP A 133 -19.75 -5.49 -9.85
N ARG A 134 -20.26 -6.31 -10.78
CA ARG A 134 -19.51 -7.43 -11.33
C ARG A 134 -18.22 -7.00 -12.04
N ILE A 135 -18.25 -5.93 -12.84
CA ILE A 135 -17.06 -5.44 -13.55
C ILE A 135 -15.98 -5.03 -12.54
N THR A 136 -16.38 -4.26 -11.53
CA THR A 136 -15.47 -3.81 -10.47
C THR A 136 -14.93 -4.99 -9.65
N THR A 137 -15.78 -5.97 -9.34
CA THR A 137 -15.39 -7.19 -8.61
C THR A 137 -14.37 -8.01 -9.42
N ASP A 138 -14.61 -8.18 -10.72
CA ASP A 138 -13.72 -8.91 -11.62
C ASP A 138 -12.36 -8.19 -11.77
N HIS A 139 -12.35 -6.85 -11.82
CA HIS A 139 -11.11 -6.07 -11.82
C HIS A 139 -10.31 -6.20 -10.51
N ILE A 140 -10.99 -6.14 -9.36
CA ILE A 140 -10.35 -6.35 -8.04
C ILE A 140 -9.75 -7.75 -7.97
N ALA A 141 -10.51 -8.77 -8.35
CA ALA A 141 -10.03 -10.16 -8.38
C ALA A 141 -8.79 -10.31 -9.27
N ALA A 142 -8.82 -9.75 -10.48
CA ALA A 142 -7.68 -9.80 -11.40
C ALA A 142 -6.43 -9.12 -10.82
N MET A 143 -6.58 -7.98 -10.13
CA MET A 143 -5.45 -7.30 -9.49
C MET A 143 -4.88 -8.10 -8.31
N VAL A 144 -5.72 -8.75 -7.50
CA VAL A 144 -5.27 -9.63 -6.40
C VAL A 144 -4.54 -10.85 -6.97
N GLU A 145 -5.03 -11.45 -8.06
CA GLU A 145 -4.34 -12.54 -8.74
C GLU A 145 -2.98 -12.11 -9.31
N ARG A 146 -2.89 -10.89 -9.87
CA ARG A 146 -1.61 -10.30 -10.30
C ARG A 146 -0.65 -10.12 -9.13
N SER A 147 -1.14 -9.68 -7.96
CA SER A 147 -0.34 -9.60 -6.73
C SER A 147 0.19 -10.97 -6.28
N LEU A 148 -0.63 -12.01 -6.32
CA LEU A 148 -0.18 -13.37 -6.00
C LEU A 148 0.84 -13.89 -7.01
N ALA A 149 0.64 -13.60 -8.29
CA ALA A 149 1.60 -13.95 -9.35
C ALA A 149 2.93 -13.23 -9.15
N PHE A 150 2.89 -11.95 -8.80
CA PHE A 150 4.05 -11.16 -8.44
C PHE A 150 4.82 -11.80 -7.28
N PHE A 151 4.15 -12.19 -6.18
CA PHE A 151 4.84 -12.81 -5.05
C PHE A 151 5.40 -14.21 -5.32
N ARG A 152 4.96 -14.92 -6.37
CA ARG A 152 5.65 -16.14 -6.81
C ARG A 152 7.05 -15.86 -7.38
N SER A 153 7.25 -14.66 -7.93
CA SER A 153 8.53 -14.26 -8.55
C SER A 153 9.41 -13.43 -7.62
N TYR A 154 8.81 -12.59 -6.78
CA TYR A 154 9.52 -11.62 -5.92
C TYR A 154 9.38 -11.90 -4.43
N GLY A 155 8.56 -12.87 -4.03
CA GLY A 155 8.39 -13.27 -2.64
C GLY A 155 9.44 -14.28 -2.16
N PRO A 156 9.21 -14.92 -0.99
CA PRO A 156 8.04 -14.75 -0.13
C PRO A 156 8.00 -13.38 0.55
N VAL A 157 6.82 -12.97 1.01
CA VAL A 157 6.67 -11.82 1.90
C VAL A 157 7.34 -12.16 3.24
N THR A 158 8.27 -11.31 3.68
CA THR A 158 8.97 -11.45 4.97
C THR A 158 8.32 -10.61 6.06
N LEU A 159 7.72 -9.48 5.68
CA LEU A 159 6.98 -8.61 6.58
C LEU A 159 5.90 -7.85 5.79
N GLY A 160 4.67 -7.78 6.32
CA GLY A 160 3.57 -7.04 5.70
C GLY A 160 2.94 -6.05 6.68
N GLY A 161 2.47 -4.90 6.19
CA GLY A 161 1.72 -3.94 7.00
C GLY A 161 2.51 -3.33 8.16
N PHE A 162 3.79 -3.06 7.95
CA PHE A 162 4.72 -2.64 9.01
C PHE A 162 4.67 -1.15 9.30
N THR A 163 5.15 -0.81 10.50
CA THR A 163 5.37 0.57 10.95
C THR A 163 6.83 0.73 11.40
N PHE A 164 7.21 1.91 11.88
CA PHE A 164 8.62 2.24 12.16
C PHE A 164 8.88 2.67 13.62
N PRO A 165 8.59 1.84 14.64
CA PRO A 165 8.89 2.17 16.04
C PRO A 165 10.37 2.54 16.21
N GLY A 166 10.69 3.69 16.81
CA GLY A 166 12.08 4.19 16.92
C GLY A 166 12.69 4.70 15.61
N GLY A 167 12.05 4.48 14.47
CA GLY A 167 12.40 5.06 13.17
C GLY A 167 11.73 6.40 12.88
N TYR A 168 10.75 6.83 13.68
CA TYR A 168 10.12 8.14 13.55
C TYR A 168 11.03 9.29 14.01
N SER A 169 10.66 10.52 13.65
CA SER A 169 11.35 11.77 14.02
C SER A 169 10.35 12.85 14.41
N ASP A 170 10.86 14.03 14.81
CA ASP A 170 10.03 15.20 15.13
C ASP A 170 9.18 15.69 13.93
N VAL A 171 9.64 15.43 12.70
CA VAL A 171 8.97 15.87 11.47
C VAL A 171 8.21 14.75 10.75
N VAL A 172 8.43 13.49 11.12
CA VAL A 172 7.69 12.32 10.60
C VAL A 172 7.32 11.40 11.76
N THR A 173 6.04 11.42 12.15
CA THR A 173 5.55 10.74 13.36
C THR A 173 4.69 9.52 13.06
N ALA A 174 4.44 9.20 11.78
CA ALA A 174 3.61 8.06 11.38
C ALA A 174 3.91 7.61 9.95
N GLY A 175 3.77 6.31 9.69
CA GLY A 175 3.84 5.73 8.36
C GLY A 175 3.49 4.25 8.40
N ASP A 176 2.88 3.77 7.32
CA ASP A 176 2.48 2.39 7.08
C ASP A 176 3.09 1.91 5.76
N GLY A 177 3.97 0.91 5.83
CA GLY A 177 4.55 0.25 4.66
C GLY A 177 3.73 -0.96 4.23
N ASP A 178 3.82 -1.31 2.95
CA ASP A 178 3.04 -2.41 2.39
C ASP A 178 3.72 -3.76 2.62
N PHE A 179 4.82 -4.04 1.90
CA PHE A 179 5.46 -5.36 1.93
C PHE A 179 6.99 -5.29 1.90
N LEU A 180 7.63 -6.15 2.69
CA LEU A 180 9.00 -6.58 2.50
C LEU A 180 9.00 -7.99 1.93
N THR A 181 9.98 -8.22 1.07
CA THR A 181 10.41 -9.55 0.62
C THR A 181 11.88 -9.69 0.98
N THR A 182 12.50 -10.84 0.70
CA THR A 182 13.88 -11.13 1.13
C THR A 182 14.87 -10.00 0.87
N ASP A 183 14.79 -9.32 -0.28
CA ASP A 183 15.76 -8.32 -0.68
C ASP A 183 15.17 -6.97 -1.11
N THR A 184 13.85 -6.79 -1.02
CA THR A 184 13.17 -5.61 -1.57
C THR A 184 12.06 -5.10 -0.66
N LEU A 185 12.04 -3.77 -0.47
CA LEU A 185 10.90 -3.04 0.05
C LEU A 185 9.97 -2.66 -1.09
N TRP A 186 8.70 -3.07 -0.98
CA TRP A 186 7.67 -2.86 -1.98
C TRP A 186 6.57 -1.93 -1.48
N ASP A 187 6.18 -1.00 -2.35
CA ASP A 187 4.96 -0.21 -2.22
C ASP A 187 4.01 -0.58 -3.38
N PHE A 188 2.79 -0.97 -3.06
CA PHE A 188 1.79 -1.38 -4.03
C PHE A 188 0.95 -0.17 -4.42
N LYS A 189 0.85 0.10 -5.73
CA LYS A 189 0.13 1.26 -6.25
C LYS A 189 -0.88 0.86 -7.30
N VAL A 190 -2.17 0.87 -6.92
CA VAL A 190 -3.28 0.71 -7.87
C VAL A 190 -3.54 2.03 -8.58
N SER A 191 -2.92 2.23 -9.75
CA SER A 191 -3.06 3.45 -10.55
C SER A 191 -3.06 3.14 -12.05
N VAL A 192 -3.64 4.01 -12.86
CA VAL A 192 -3.49 3.97 -14.33
C VAL A 192 -2.18 4.57 -14.82
N SER A 193 -1.36 5.10 -13.92
CA SER A 193 -0.05 5.66 -14.21
C SER A 193 1.06 4.87 -13.49
N GLY A 194 2.28 4.92 -14.04
CA GLY A 194 3.48 4.46 -13.34
C GLY A 194 3.80 5.30 -12.09
N PRO A 195 4.86 4.92 -11.34
CA PRO A 195 5.26 5.60 -10.13
C PRO A 195 5.69 7.05 -10.40
N THR A 196 5.43 7.91 -9.41
CA THR A 196 5.85 9.31 -9.41
C THR A 196 7.09 9.49 -8.53
N LYS A 197 7.71 10.68 -8.59
CA LYS A 197 8.81 11.04 -7.68
C LYS A 197 8.42 10.97 -6.20
N ASP A 198 7.13 11.15 -5.90
CA ASP A 198 6.61 11.08 -4.54
C ASP A 198 6.56 9.62 -4.05
N HIS A 199 6.21 8.67 -4.93
CA HIS A 199 6.25 7.24 -4.60
C HIS A 199 7.69 6.75 -4.40
N THR A 200 8.63 7.20 -5.23
CA THR A 200 10.05 6.80 -5.07
C THR A 200 10.68 7.40 -3.82
N LEU A 201 10.30 8.63 -3.43
CA LEU A 201 10.68 9.19 -2.13
C LEU A 201 10.04 8.40 -0.96
N GLN A 202 8.78 7.98 -1.09
CA GLN A 202 8.08 7.19 -0.06
C GLN A 202 8.83 5.89 0.26
N VAL A 203 9.19 5.08 -0.74
CA VAL A 203 9.90 3.81 -0.51
C VAL A 203 11.30 4.01 0.06
N LEU A 204 12.01 5.09 -0.33
CA LEU A 204 13.30 5.44 0.26
C LEU A 204 13.15 5.84 1.73
N MET A 205 12.16 6.67 2.06
CA MET A 205 11.87 7.05 3.45
C MET A 205 11.53 5.82 4.29
N TYR A 206 10.69 4.91 3.79
CA TYR A 206 10.33 3.67 4.48
C TYR A 206 11.55 2.80 4.77
N LEU A 207 12.47 2.64 3.82
CA LEU A 207 13.69 1.87 4.07
C LEU A 207 14.55 2.52 5.16
N LEU A 208 14.81 3.83 5.07
CA LEU A 208 15.65 4.54 6.03
C LEU A 208 15.04 4.52 7.43
N MET A 209 13.73 4.66 7.54
CA MET A 209 12.99 4.54 8.80
C MET A 209 12.97 3.12 9.34
N GLY A 210 12.88 2.12 8.47
CA GLY A 210 13.00 0.71 8.83
C GLY A 210 14.38 0.37 9.40
N LEU A 211 15.44 0.79 8.72
CA LEU A 211 16.81 0.62 9.21
C LEU A 211 17.03 1.34 10.55
N ARG A 212 16.54 2.59 10.69
CA ARG A 212 16.61 3.36 11.95
C ARG A 212 15.83 2.69 13.09
N SER A 213 14.73 2.00 12.79
CA SER A 213 13.93 1.28 13.80
C SER A 213 14.65 0.08 14.40
N GLY A 214 15.74 -0.41 13.79
CA GLY A 214 16.46 -1.59 14.24
C GLY A 214 15.70 -2.91 14.00
N GLN A 215 14.68 -2.90 13.13
CA GLN A 215 13.94 -4.08 12.73
C GLN A 215 14.80 -4.91 11.75
N PRO A 216 15.13 -6.17 12.06
CA PRO A 216 16.08 -6.98 11.29
C PRO A 216 15.61 -7.27 9.86
N GLU A 217 14.31 -7.23 9.60
CA GLU A 217 13.72 -7.48 8.28
C GLU A 217 14.16 -6.45 7.22
N PHE A 218 14.62 -5.27 7.64
CA PHE A 218 15.13 -4.23 6.74
C PHE A 218 16.62 -4.40 6.39
N GLU A 219 17.39 -5.15 7.19
CA GLU A 219 18.84 -5.28 7.01
C GLU A 219 19.20 -6.03 5.72
N SER A 220 18.34 -6.95 5.27
CA SER A 220 18.54 -7.71 4.02
C SER A 220 18.06 -6.98 2.77
N VAL A 221 17.41 -5.82 2.91
CA VAL A 221 16.86 -5.07 1.77
C VAL A 221 18.00 -4.44 0.97
N THR A 222 18.08 -4.81 -0.31
CA THR A 222 19.06 -4.30 -1.28
C THR A 222 18.40 -3.55 -2.43
N HIS A 223 17.07 -3.55 -2.50
CA HIS A 223 16.30 -2.91 -3.56
C HIS A 223 15.09 -2.14 -3.02
N LEU A 224 14.67 -1.13 -3.77
CA LEU A 224 13.39 -0.44 -3.61
C LEU A 224 12.50 -0.77 -4.80
N GLY A 225 11.22 -0.98 -4.55
CA GLY A 225 10.29 -1.37 -5.60
C GLY A 225 8.89 -0.80 -5.44
N VAL A 226 8.24 -0.61 -6.59
CA VAL A 226 6.81 -0.33 -6.68
C VAL A 226 6.19 -1.39 -7.58
N PHE A 227 5.11 -2.01 -7.13
CA PHE A 227 4.31 -2.89 -7.98
C PHE A 227 2.95 -2.25 -8.25
N ASN A 228 2.55 -2.20 -9.51
CA ASN A 228 1.23 -1.71 -9.89
C ASN A 228 0.42 -2.87 -10.48
N PRO A 229 -0.52 -3.48 -9.72
CA PRO A 229 -1.31 -4.61 -10.22
C PRO A 229 -2.34 -4.17 -11.27
N ARG A 230 -2.72 -2.89 -11.36
CA ARG A 230 -3.62 -2.40 -12.40
C ARG A 230 -2.93 -2.36 -13.77
N LEU A 231 -1.67 -1.92 -13.78
CA LEU A 231 -0.78 -1.96 -14.96
C LEU A 231 -0.07 -3.31 -15.12
N ASN A 232 -0.15 -4.20 -14.13
CA ASN A 232 0.65 -5.43 -14.08
C ASN A 232 2.16 -5.16 -14.30
N THR A 233 2.68 -4.08 -13.71
CA THR A 233 4.05 -3.62 -13.98
C THR A 233 4.86 -3.55 -12.69
N VAL A 234 6.07 -4.08 -12.74
CA VAL A 234 7.07 -4.00 -11.67
C VAL A 234 8.04 -2.87 -11.98
N TYR A 235 8.31 -2.03 -11.00
CA TYR A 235 9.35 -1.00 -11.03
C TYR A 235 10.33 -1.29 -9.90
N ARG A 236 11.62 -1.45 -10.20
CA ARG A 236 12.62 -1.80 -9.17
C ARG A 236 13.94 -1.10 -9.41
N ILE A 237 14.62 -0.67 -8.35
CA ILE A 237 15.97 -0.08 -8.39
C ILE A 237 16.83 -0.72 -7.31
N ALA A 238 18.10 -1.00 -7.62
CA ALA A 238 19.05 -1.45 -6.60
C ALA A 238 19.48 -0.26 -5.74
N LEU A 239 19.67 -0.46 -4.44
CA LEU A 239 20.16 0.58 -3.55
C LEU A 239 21.56 1.08 -3.93
N ALA A 240 22.37 0.22 -4.54
CA ALA A 240 23.68 0.60 -5.08
C ALA A 240 23.58 1.66 -6.20
N ASP A 241 22.44 1.76 -6.88
CA ASP A 241 22.19 2.76 -7.92
C ASP A 241 21.60 4.06 -7.35
N VAL A 242 21.29 4.12 -6.06
CA VAL A 242 20.83 5.33 -5.37
C VAL A 242 22.05 6.10 -4.86
N PRO A 243 22.29 7.35 -5.30
CA PRO A 243 23.45 8.11 -4.88
C PRO A 243 23.51 8.31 -3.35
N ALA A 244 24.71 8.17 -2.77
CA ALA A 244 24.89 8.28 -1.32
C ALA A 244 24.52 9.67 -0.78
N ASP A 245 24.71 10.73 -1.56
CA ASP A 245 24.29 12.09 -1.21
C ASP A 245 22.77 12.24 -1.20
N VAL A 246 22.04 11.53 -2.06
CA VAL A 246 20.58 11.44 -2.02
C VAL A 246 20.12 10.77 -0.73
N VAL A 247 20.72 9.64 -0.36
CA VAL A 247 20.41 8.93 0.90
C VAL A 247 20.66 9.84 2.11
N ALA A 248 21.83 10.48 2.16
CA ALA A 248 22.18 11.39 3.26
C ALA A 248 21.24 12.60 3.33
N THR A 249 20.89 13.19 2.19
CA THR A 249 19.98 14.34 2.10
C THR A 249 18.57 13.96 2.55
N VAL A 250 18.04 12.83 2.10
CA VAL A 250 16.70 12.38 2.52
C VAL A 250 16.68 12.06 4.01
N SER A 251 17.71 11.38 4.53
CA SER A 251 17.85 11.11 5.96
C SER A 251 17.81 12.40 6.80
N ARG A 252 18.68 13.37 6.49
CA ARG A 252 18.83 14.59 7.27
C ARG A 252 17.71 15.60 7.04
N ASP A 253 17.44 15.95 5.79
CA ASP A 253 16.61 17.12 5.44
C ASP A 253 15.13 16.77 5.27
N VAL A 254 14.83 15.55 4.81
CA VAL A 254 13.44 15.09 4.63
C VAL A 254 12.93 14.41 5.90
N ILE A 255 13.65 13.42 6.43
CA ILE A 255 13.21 12.66 7.61
C ILE A 255 13.58 13.38 8.90
N GLY A 256 14.65 14.18 8.96
CA GLY A 256 15.01 14.97 10.15
C GLY A 256 15.80 14.17 11.19
N TYR A 257 16.72 13.33 10.73
CA TYR A 257 17.57 12.47 11.55
C TYR A 257 18.83 13.11 12.10
#